data_AF-A0A920NMF3-F1
#
_entry.id   AF-A0A920NMF3-F1
#
_cell.length_a   1.000
_cell.length_b   1.000
_cell.length_c   1.000
_cell.angle_alpha   90.00
_cell.angle_beta   90.00
_cell.angle_gamma   90.00
#
_symmetry.space_group_name_H-M   'P 1'
#
loop_
_entity.id
_entity.type
_entity.pdbx_description
1 polymer ?
#
loop_
_entity_poly.entity_id
_entity_poly.type
_entity_poly.pdbx_seq_one_letter_code
_entity_poly.pdbx_strand_id
1 'polypeptide(L)'
;MHRRTQTRINRDKLHSVSGTVISFCVNMSHVLGYVKEIDRSLLGNMVDFEQYDVGDLIGWQGIEKQYENQLRGTKGLAFLQVDAFGREVGTVKDINDIKPIPGKNVFTTIDLSLQKTLEKAMSSYKGIALVTDPATGQILAFVSSPDFSPGIFTGNTTLRQWREIVSDPTKPLLNRITNGLYPPGSTLKMITAIALLEGLTIEQNEEF
;
A
#
# COMPACT_ATOMS: atom_id res chain seq x y z
N MET A 1 -11.78 26.28 -11.03
CA MET A 1 -10.86 26.16 -9.87
C MET A 1 -11.26 24.91 -9.09
N HIS A 2 -10.71 23.74 -9.43
CA HIS A 2 -11.06 22.48 -8.76
C HIS A 2 -10.32 22.42 -7.40
N ARG A 3 -11.05 22.19 -6.30
CA ARG A 3 -10.43 21.97 -4.97
C ARG A 3 -9.55 20.72 -5.07
N ARG A 4 -8.23 20.87 -4.96
CA ARG A 4 -7.30 19.74 -4.89
C ARG A 4 -7.53 18.99 -3.57
N THR A 5 -8.18 17.84 -3.64
CA THR A 5 -8.38 16.96 -2.48
C THR A 5 -7.14 16.10 -2.27
N GLN A 6 -6.46 16.26 -1.13
CA GLN A 6 -5.45 15.29 -0.68
C GLN A 6 -6.15 14.17 0.07
N THR A 7 -5.78 12.93 -0.23
CA THR A 7 -6.32 11.75 0.46
C THR A 7 -5.44 11.41 1.65
N ARG A 8 -6.03 11.30 2.84
CA ARG A 8 -5.34 10.98 4.09
C ARG A 8 -5.35 9.47 4.34
N ILE A 9 -4.17 8.90 4.59
CA ILE A 9 -3.93 7.50 4.93
C ILE A 9 -3.49 7.40 6.41
N ASN A 10 -4.09 6.47 7.15
CA ASN A 10 -3.82 6.23 8.57
C ASN A 10 -3.89 4.72 8.87
N ARG A 11 -2.80 4.12 9.35
CA ARG A 11 -2.69 2.68 9.60
C ARG A 11 -3.73 2.16 10.60
N ASP A 12 -3.93 2.84 11.73
CA ASP A 12 -4.89 2.41 12.75
C ASP A 12 -6.33 2.32 12.22
N LYS A 13 -6.69 3.20 11.29
CA LYS A 13 -7.98 3.18 10.60
C LYS A 13 -8.07 2.17 9.46
N LEU A 14 -6.96 1.65 8.96
CA LEU A 14 -6.93 0.61 7.92
C LEU A 14 -7.02 -0.81 8.52
N HIS A 15 -6.53 -0.99 9.75
CA HIS A 15 -6.37 -2.31 10.39
C HIS A 15 -7.13 -2.45 11.71
N SER A 16 -8.17 -1.66 11.94
CA SER A 16 -8.94 -1.67 13.19
C SER A 16 -9.36 -3.09 13.60
N VAL A 17 -8.76 -3.58 14.69
CA VAL A 17 -8.98 -4.90 15.32
C VAL A 17 -10.42 -5.05 15.89
N SER A 18 -11.19 -3.97 15.97
CA SER A 18 -12.52 -3.94 16.60
C SER A 18 -13.69 -4.48 15.74
N GLY A 19 -13.45 -5.35 14.77
CA GLY A 19 -14.53 -5.99 13.97
C GLY A 19 -15.38 -5.02 13.13
N THR A 20 -14.98 -3.75 13.02
CA THR A 20 -15.63 -2.78 12.14
C THR A 20 -15.14 -3.02 10.73
N VAL A 21 -16.01 -3.52 9.85
CA VAL A 21 -15.73 -3.63 8.42
C VAL A 21 -15.46 -2.22 7.88
N ILE A 22 -14.20 -1.91 7.63
CA ILE A 22 -13.82 -0.66 6.96
C ILE A 22 -14.30 -0.79 5.53
N SER A 23 -15.44 -0.16 5.23
CA SER A 23 -15.98 -0.07 3.88
C SER A 23 -15.09 0.88 3.08
N PHE A 24 -14.11 0.32 2.40
CA PHE A 24 -13.35 1.04 1.40
C PHE A 24 -14.27 1.41 0.24
N CYS A 25 -14.41 2.71 -0.05
CA CYS A 25 -15.14 3.19 -1.23
C CYS A 25 -14.40 2.88 -2.56
N VAL A 26 -13.09 2.56 -2.46
CA VAL A 26 -12.15 2.21 -3.52
C VAL A 26 -11.13 1.21 -3.00
N ASN A 27 -10.65 0.26 -3.81
CA ASN A 27 -9.69 -0.75 -3.36
C ASN A 27 -8.30 -0.13 -3.11
N MET A 28 -7.72 0.57 -4.08
CA MET A 28 -6.37 1.15 -3.99
C MET A 28 -5.29 0.15 -3.54
N SER A 29 -5.46 -1.14 -3.77
CA SER A 29 -4.69 -2.17 -3.06
C SER A 29 -3.20 -2.15 -3.37
N HIS A 30 -2.82 -1.88 -4.62
CA HIS A 30 -1.40 -1.73 -4.98
C HIS A 30 -0.81 -0.37 -4.59
N VAL A 31 -1.64 0.64 -4.31
CA VAL A 31 -1.20 1.94 -3.79
C VAL A 31 -0.93 1.84 -2.29
N LEU A 32 -1.94 1.38 -1.55
CA LEU A 32 -1.85 1.18 -0.10
C LEU A 32 -0.80 0.10 0.21
N GLY A 33 -0.85 -1.00 -0.53
CA GLY A 33 -0.14 -2.22 -0.19
C GLY A 33 -0.83 -2.93 0.97
N TYR A 34 -0.05 -3.74 1.67
CA TYR A 34 -0.55 -4.53 2.79
C TYR A 34 0.55 -4.79 3.82
N VAL A 35 0.14 -5.25 4.99
CA VAL A 35 1.02 -5.66 6.09
C VAL A 35 1.15 -7.17 6.13
N LYS A 36 2.25 -7.66 6.71
CA LYS A 36 2.55 -9.07 6.90
C LYS A 36 2.98 -9.30 8.35
N GLU A 37 2.55 -10.42 8.93
CA GLU A 37 3.02 -10.85 10.24
C GLU A 37 4.50 -11.27 10.19
N ILE A 38 5.26 -10.82 11.19
CA ILE A 38 6.67 -11.14 11.35
C ILE A 38 6.83 -12.50 12.01
N ASP A 39 7.36 -13.46 11.24
CA ASP A 39 7.81 -14.75 11.77
C ASP A 39 9.28 -14.68 12.23
N ARG A 40 9.73 -15.73 12.94
CA ARG A 40 11.10 -15.82 13.48
C ARG A 40 12.18 -15.73 12.40
N SER A 41 11.92 -16.30 11.22
CA SER A 41 12.86 -16.30 10.10
C SER A 41 13.01 -14.91 9.52
N LEU A 42 11.88 -14.22 9.33
CA LEU A 42 11.84 -12.85 8.83
C LEU A 42 12.53 -11.90 9.81
N LEU A 43 12.22 -11.99 11.11
CA LEU A 43 12.84 -11.15 12.14
C LEU A 43 14.36 -11.28 12.18
N GLY A 44 14.88 -12.51 12.08
CA GLY A 44 16.32 -12.78 12.07
C GLY A 44 17.07 -12.23 10.86
N ASN A 45 16.37 -11.86 9.79
CA ASN A 45 16.94 -11.27 8.57
C ASN A 45 16.75 -9.74 8.50
N MET A 46 16.08 -9.13 9.48
CA MET A 46 15.86 -7.68 9.50
C MET A 46 17.07 -6.94 10.09
N VAL A 47 17.39 -5.78 9.51
CA VAL A 47 18.40 -4.87 10.06
C VAL A 47 17.89 -4.23 11.36
N ASP A 48 16.59 -3.91 11.42
CA ASP A 48 15.95 -3.22 12.56
C ASP A 48 15.23 -4.18 13.51
N PHE A 49 15.72 -5.41 13.67
CA PHE A 49 15.05 -6.47 14.43
C PHE A 49 14.74 -6.08 15.89
N GLU A 50 15.52 -5.18 16.50
CA GLU A 50 15.29 -4.69 17.87
C GLU A 50 14.00 -3.88 18.04
N GLN A 51 13.41 -3.40 16.94
CA GLN A 51 12.21 -2.56 16.96
C GLN A 51 10.90 -3.37 16.80
N TYR A 52 11.03 -4.69 16.62
CA TYR A 52 9.93 -5.59 16.28
C TYR A 52 9.96 -6.85 17.14
N ASP A 53 8.76 -7.36 17.44
CA ASP A 53 8.56 -8.65 18.08
C ASP A 53 7.98 -9.66 17.07
N VAL A 54 8.13 -10.96 17.36
CA VAL A 54 7.43 -12.00 16.60
C VAL A 54 5.92 -11.82 16.78
N GLY A 55 5.18 -11.88 15.67
CA GLY A 55 3.74 -11.61 15.64
C GLY A 55 3.37 -10.17 15.30
N ASP A 56 4.35 -9.27 15.23
CA ASP A 56 4.10 -7.90 14.77
C ASP A 56 3.70 -7.84 13.31
N LEU A 57 2.93 -6.82 12.94
CA LEU A 57 2.61 -6.51 11.55
C LEU A 57 3.60 -5.48 11.00
N ILE A 58 4.25 -5.82 9.88
CA ILE A 58 5.13 -4.91 9.13
C ILE A 58 4.56 -4.64 7.74
N GLY A 59 4.66 -3.39 7.27
CA GLY A 59 4.34 -3.01 5.91
C GLY A 59 5.17 -3.78 4.89
N TRP A 60 4.50 -4.54 4.04
CA TRP A 60 5.13 -5.48 3.11
C TRP A 60 5.17 -4.98 1.67
N GLN A 61 4.20 -4.18 1.25
CA GLN A 61 4.16 -3.54 -0.07
C GLN A 61 3.55 -2.13 -0.01
N GLY A 62 3.63 -1.39 -1.13
CA GLY A 62 2.96 -0.09 -1.30
C GLY A 62 3.40 0.97 -0.28
N ILE A 63 2.48 1.87 0.04
CA ILE A 63 2.65 2.91 1.06
C ILE A 63 2.96 2.31 2.43
N GLU A 64 2.36 1.17 2.78
CA GLU A 64 2.60 0.50 4.06
C GLU A 64 4.10 0.20 4.25
N LYS A 65 4.76 -0.37 3.24
CA LYS A 65 6.21 -0.62 3.29
C LYS A 65 7.03 0.67 3.21
N GLN A 66 6.70 1.54 2.24
CA GLN A 66 7.52 2.71 1.94
C GLN A 66 7.57 3.70 3.13
N TYR A 67 6.48 3.79 3.88
CA TYR A 67 6.33 4.73 4.98
C TYR A 67 6.18 4.03 6.34
N GLU A 68 6.65 2.78 6.46
CA GLU A 68 6.58 1.96 7.68
C GLU A 68 7.01 2.72 8.94
N ASN A 69 8.19 3.36 8.89
CA ASN A 69 8.76 4.11 10.01
C ASN A 69 7.89 5.27 10.47
N GLN A 70 7.04 5.80 9.60
CA GLN A 70 6.13 6.89 9.91
C GLN A 70 4.77 6.35 10.37
N LEU A 71 4.31 5.25 9.76
CA LEU A 71 2.98 4.66 9.97
C LEU A 71 2.89 3.77 11.21
N ARG A 72 3.99 3.11 11.62
CA ARG A 72 3.98 2.14 12.72
C ARG A 72 3.78 2.76 14.10
N GLY A 73 4.31 3.97 14.30
CA GLY A 73 4.40 4.57 15.63
C GLY A 73 5.36 3.80 16.55
N THR A 74 5.18 3.96 17.87
CA THR A 74 5.97 3.24 18.88
C THR A 74 5.06 2.54 19.87
N LYS A 75 5.37 1.27 20.16
CA LYS A 75 4.68 0.50 21.19
C LYS A 75 4.87 1.13 22.56
N GLY A 76 3.82 1.04 23.37
CA GLY A 76 3.88 1.33 24.80
C GLY A 76 4.22 0.07 25.61
N LEU A 77 4.42 0.23 26.91
CA LEU A 77 4.60 -0.87 27.86
C LEU A 77 3.57 -0.71 28.98
N ALA A 78 2.85 -1.79 29.29
CA ALA A 78 1.94 -1.86 30.43
C ALA A 78 2.52 -2.79 31.49
N PHE A 79 2.58 -2.34 32.75
CA PHE A 79 3.12 -3.11 33.86
C PHE A 79 1.99 -3.69 34.71
N LEU A 80 1.72 -4.97 34.51
CA LEU A 80 0.66 -5.71 35.21
C LEU A 80 1.25 -6.54 36.35
N GLN A 81 0.60 -6.50 37.51
CA GLN A 81 0.87 -7.41 38.62
C GLN A 81 0.05 -8.67 38.42
N VAL A 82 0.71 -9.83 38.47
CA VAL A 82 0.08 -11.14 38.36
C VAL A 82 0.23 -11.93 39.66
N ASP A 83 -0.78 -12.72 40.02
CA ASP A 83 -0.70 -13.65 41.14
C ASP A 83 0.10 -14.93 40.79
N ALA A 84 0.27 -15.83 41.76
CA ALA A 84 0.99 -17.10 41.57
C ALA A 84 0.30 -18.05 40.55
N PHE A 85 -0.95 -17.79 40.18
CA PHE A 85 -1.70 -18.51 39.17
C PHE A 85 -1.72 -17.79 37.81
N GLY A 86 -1.01 -16.66 37.68
CA GLY A 86 -0.91 -15.87 36.46
C GLY A 86 -2.12 -14.96 36.19
N ARG A 87 -2.98 -14.73 37.18
CA ARG A 87 -4.14 -13.84 37.04
C ARG A 87 -3.73 -12.40 37.30
N GLU A 88 -4.19 -11.49 36.45
CA GLU A 88 -4.00 -10.05 36.62
C GLU A 88 -4.70 -9.60 37.92
N VAL A 89 -3.92 -9.13 38.88
CA VAL A 89 -4.40 -8.66 40.20
C VAL A 89 -4.31 -7.15 40.37
N GLY A 90 -3.78 -6.43 39.37
CA GLY A 90 -3.72 -4.97 39.33
C GLY A 90 -2.54 -4.47 38.51
N THR A 91 -2.28 -3.16 38.56
CA THR A 91 -1.05 -2.57 38.02
C THR A 91 0.07 -2.60 39.06
N VAL A 92 1.32 -2.63 38.60
CA VAL A 92 2.48 -2.59 39.51
C VAL A 92 2.50 -1.25 40.22
N LYS A 93 2.40 -1.26 41.56
CA LYS A 93 2.62 -0.04 42.35
C LYS A 93 4.04 0.46 42.09
N ASP A 94 4.15 1.76 41.81
CA ASP A 94 5.40 2.50 41.59
C ASP A 94 6.08 2.36 40.21
N ILE A 95 5.48 1.61 39.27
CA ILE A 95 5.91 1.62 37.86
C ILE A 95 4.79 2.17 36.99
N ASN A 96 5.08 3.23 36.24
CA ASN A 96 4.13 3.82 35.31
C ASN A 96 4.22 3.15 33.95
N ASP A 97 3.06 2.90 33.35
CA ASP A 97 2.95 2.48 31.96
C ASP A 97 3.59 3.51 31.03
N ILE A 98 4.30 3.02 30.01
CA ILE A 98 4.77 3.82 28.90
C ILE A 98 3.66 3.86 27.87
N LYS A 99 3.10 5.05 27.62
CA LYS A 99 2.01 5.20 26.64
C LYS A 99 2.52 4.96 25.21
N PRO A 100 1.77 4.24 24.36
CA PRO A 100 2.11 4.11 22.95
C PRO A 100 2.01 5.47 22.24
N ILE A 101 2.83 5.66 21.20
CA ILE A 101 2.76 6.84 20.33
C ILE A 101 2.18 6.38 18.99
N PRO A 102 1.01 6.89 18.57
CA PRO A 102 0.40 6.48 17.31
C PRO A 102 1.25 6.93 16.11
N GLY A 103 1.15 6.18 15.03
CA GLY A 103 1.80 6.53 13.76
C GLY A 103 1.31 7.86 13.17
N LYS A 104 2.13 8.44 12.31
CA LYS A 104 1.80 9.64 11.55
C LYS A 104 0.93 9.28 10.34
N ASN A 105 0.12 10.24 9.90
CA ASN A 105 -0.66 10.09 8.67
C ASN A 105 0.20 10.39 7.45
N VAL A 106 -0.06 9.69 6.35
CA VAL A 106 0.49 9.98 5.03
C VAL A 106 -0.60 10.61 4.17
N PHE A 107 -0.26 11.65 3.41
CA PHE A 107 -1.20 12.30 2.49
C PHE A 107 -0.79 12.01 1.06
N THR A 108 -1.73 11.58 0.23
CA THR A 108 -1.51 11.26 -1.18
C THR A 108 -2.26 12.24 -2.09
N THR A 109 -1.81 12.31 -3.33
CA THR A 109 -2.45 13.11 -4.40
C THR A 109 -3.57 12.36 -5.12
N ILE A 110 -3.87 11.13 -4.68
CA ILE A 110 -4.90 10.30 -5.30
C ILE A 110 -6.26 10.96 -5.10
N ASP A 111 -6.96 11.17 -6.20
CA ASP A 111 -8.36 11.55 -6.22
C ASP A 111 -9.22 10.29 -6.15
N LEU A 112 -9.99 10.15 -5.07
CA LEU A 112 -10.81 8.96 -4.82
C LEU A 112 -11.91 8.76 -5.88
N SER A 113 -12.41 9.83 -6.50
CA SER A 113 -13.44 9.75 -7.53
C SER A 113 -12.85 9.23 -8.84
N LEU A 114 -11.66 9.72 -9.21
CA LEU A 114 -10.91 9.20 -10.37
C LEU A 114 -10.50 7.75 -10.14
N GLN A 115 -9.94 7.44 -8.98
CA GLN A 115 -9.55 6.09 -8.61
C GLN A 115 -10.72 5.11 -8.75
N LYS A 116 -11.89 5.43 -8.18
CA LYS A 116 -13.09 4.61 -8.28
C LYS A 116 -13.53 4.37 -9.72
N THR A 117 -13.46 5.43 -10.53
CA THR A 117 -13.85 5.38 -11.94
C THR A 117 -12.91 4.46 -12.73
N LEU A 118 -11.60 4.58 -12.49
CA LEU A 118 -10.60 3.74 -13.14
C LEU A 118 -10.68 2.28 -12.69
N GLU A 119 -10.85 2.02 -11.40
CA GLU A 119 -11.01 0.65 -10.88
C GLU A 119 -12.21 -0.05 -11.53
N LYS A 120 -13.35 0.66 -11.64
CA LYS A 120 -14.54 0.16 -12.33
C LYS A 120 -14.28 -0.06 -13.82
N ALA A 121 -13.59 0.87 -14.50
CA ALA A 121 -13.29 0.73 -15.92
C ALA A 121 -12.35 -0.45 -16.20
N MET A 122 -11.44 -0.75 -15.28
CA MET A 122 -10.42 -1.80 -15.42
C MET A 122 -10.85 -3.17 -14.88
N SER A 123 -12.04 -3.31 -14.28
CA SER A 123 -12.47 -4.53 -13.58
C SER A 123 -12.48 -5.79 -14.45
N SER A 124 -12.68 -5.63 -15.75
CA SER A 124 -12.74 -6.74 -16.73
C SER A 124 -11.48 -6.85 -17.59
N TYR A 125 -10.46 -6.04 -17.32
CA TYR A 125 -9.23 -5.99 -18.12
C TYR A 125 -8.02 -6.38 -17.29
N LYS A 126 -7.07 -7.04 -17.94
CA LYS A 126 -5.74 -7.28 -17.37
C LYS A 126 -4.79 -6.20 -17.89
N GLY A 127 -4.31 -5.33 -17.02
CA GLY A 127 -3.46 -4.22 -17.42
C GLY A 127 -3.29 -3.17 -16.34
N ILE A 128 -2.90 -1.98 -16.78
CA ILE A 128 -2.63 -0.84 -15.92
C ILE A 128 -3.41 0.39 -16.39
N ALA A 129 -3.82 1.23 -15.46
CA ALA A 129 -4.30 2.58 -15.74
C ALA A 129 -3.68 3.54 -14.73
N LEU A 130 -3.05 4.60 -15.24
CA LEU A 130 -2.35 5.62 -14.45
C LEU A 130 -2.80 6.99 -14.95
N VAL A 131 -3.21 7.86 -14.03
CA VAL A 131 -3.55 9.25 -14.33
C VAL A 131 -2.59 10.14 -13.57
N THR A 132 -1.95 11.07 -14.30
CA THR A 132 -1.00 12.02 -13.74
C THR A 132 -1.37 13.45 -14.14
N ASP A 133 -0.97 14.41 -13.32
CA ASP A 133 -0.91 15.82 -13.71
C ASP A 133 0.48 16.10 -14.31
N PRO A 134 0.59 16.31 -15.64
CA PRO A 134 1.88 16.47 -16.30
C PRO A 134 2.61 17.75 -15.87
N ALA A 135 1.90 18.78 -15.40
CA ALA A 135 2.52 20.03 -14.97
C ALA A 135 3.18 19.90 -13.59
N THR A 136 2.70 18.98 -12.74
CA THR A 136 3.18 18.83 -11.35
C THR A 136 3.82 17.47 -11.06
N GLY A 137 3.66 16.50 -11.96
CA GLY A 137 4.07 15.11 -11.74
C GLY A 137 3.22 14.34 -10.73
N GLN A 138 2.12 14.92 -10.24
CA GLN A 138 1.26 14.27 -9.25
C GLN A 138 0.55 13.06 -9.85
N ILE A 139 0.47 11.95 -9.09
CA ILE A 139 -0.32 10.78 -9.46
C ILE A 139 -1.73 10.96 -8.88
N LEU A 140 -2.73 11.00 -9.74
CA LEU A 140 -4.12 11.26 -9.39
C LEU A 140 -4.94 9.97 -9.28
N ALA A 141 -4.58 8.92 -10.02
CA ALA A 141 -5.18 7.59 -9.90
C ALA A 141 -4.20 6.52 -10.39
N PHE A 142 -4.26 5.33 -9.79
CA PHE A 142 -3.30 4.25 -9.96
C PHE A 142 -4.02 2.90 -9.84
N VAL A 143 -4.13 2.16 -10.94
CA VAL A 143 -4.84 0.88 -10.99
C VAL A 143 -3.99 -0.17 -11.70
N SER A 144 -3.77 -1.30 -11.03
CA SER A 144 -3.20 -2.51 -11.61
C SER A 144 -4.26 -3.61 -11.51
N SER A 145 -4.65 -4.17 -12.65
CA SER A 145 -5.73 -5.15 -12.75
C SER A 145 -5.26 -6.47 -13.38
N PRO A 146 -5.72 -7.65 -12.91
CA PRO A 146 -6.64 -7.86 -11.79
C PRO A 146 -6.05 -7.46 -10.44
N ASP A 147 -6.94 -7.01 -9.55
CA ASP A 147 -6.63 -6.49 -8.21
C ASP A 147 -7.20 -7.41 -7.11
N PHE A 148 -6.84 -7.15 -5.86
CA PHE A 148 -7.35 -7.81 -4.67
C PHE A 148 -8.11 -6.82 -3.77
N SER A 149 -8.90 -7.32 -2.82
CA SER A 149 -9.50 -6.46 -1.79
C SER A 149 -8.49 -6.21 -0.66
N PRO A 150 -8.21 -4.96 -0.25
CA PRO A 150 -7.30 -4.69 0.88
C PRO A 150 -7.76 -5.33 2.18
N GLY A 151 -9.08 -5.53 2.33
CA GLY A 151 -9.70 -6.09 3.52
C GLY A 151 -9.14 -7.46 3.91
N ILE A 152 -8.60 -8.22 2.96
CA ILE A 152 -8.01 -9.54 3.25
C ILE A 152 -6.73 -9.44 4.09
N PHE A 153 -6.05 -8.29 4.12
CA PHE A 153 -4.75 -8.08 4.78
C PHE A 153 -4.82 -7.18 6.02
N THR A 154 -5.99 -7.09 6.65
CA THR A 154 -6.23 -6.18 7.78
C THR A 154 -5.88 -6.77 9.16
N GLY A 155 -5.02 -7.80 9.20
CA GLY A 155 -4.55 -8.44 10.44
C GLY A 155 -5.11 -9.84 10.71
N ASN A 156 -6.22 -10.23 10.06
CA ASN A 156 -6.85 -11.56 10.23
C ASN A 156 -6.88 -12.37 8.91
N THR A 157 -5.80 -12.36 8.14
CA THR A 157 -5.72 -13.16 6.91
C THR A 157 -5.65 -14.65 7.26
N THR A 158 -6.68 -15.42 6.93
CA THR A 158 -6.64 -16.87 7.14
C THR A 158 -5.65 -17.53 6.18
N LEU A 159 -5.07 -18.67 6.58
CA LEU A 159 -4.21 -19.48 5.71
C LEU A 159 -4.90 -19.92 4.41
N ARG A 160 -6.24 -20.01 4.42
CA ARG A 160 -7.04 -20.30 3.24
C ARG A 160 -7.05 -19.10 2.28
N GLN A 161 -7.43 -17.92 2.76
CA GLN A 161 -7.44 -16.69 1.95
C GLN A 161 -6.06 -16.39 1.36
N TRP A 162 -5.00 -16.56 2.17
CA TRP A 162 -3.62 -16.40 1.71
C TRP A 162 -3.28 -17.38 0.58
N ARG A 163 -3.62 -18.66 0.72
CA ARG A 163 -3.39 -19.66 -0.33
C ARG A 163 -4.17 -19.35 -1.60
N GLU A 164 -5.45 -19.01 -1.47
CA GLU A 164 -6.31 -18.67 -2.61
C GLU A 164 -5.71 -17.51 -3.41
N ILE A 165 -5.32 -16.41 -2.75
CA ILE A 165 -4.80 -15.24 -3.46
C ILE A 165 -3.39 -15.43 -4.06
N VAL A 166 -2.51 -16.15 -3.37
CA VAL A 166 -1.15 -16.41 -3.87
C VAL A 166 -1.17 -17.41 -5.03
N SER A 167 -2.07 -18.38 -4.99
CA SER A 167 -2.22 -19.39 -6.05
C SER A 167 -3.05 -18.92 -7.25
N ASP A 168 -3.65 -17.74 -7.17
CA ASP A 168 -4.51 -17.21 -8.22
C ASP A 168 -3.71 -17.02 -9.54
N PRO A 169 -4.11 -17.68 -10.64
CA PRO A 169 -3.41 -17.63 -11.92
C PRO A 169 -3.41 -16.22 -12.54
N THR A 170 -4.35 -15.36 -12.17
CA THR A 170 -4.41 -13.98 -12.62
C THR A 170 -3.34 -13.10 -11.98
N LYS A 171 -2.72 -13.56 -10.88
CA LYS A 171 -1.68 -12.86 -10.11
C LYS A 171 -2.12 -11.50 -9.58
N PRO A 172 -3.17 -11.41 -8.75
CA PRO A 172 -3.72 -10.14 -8.28
C PRO A 172 -2.73 -9.37 -7.37
N LEU A 173 -1.84 -10.06 -6.66
CA LEU A 173 -0.81 -9.42 -5.83
C LEU A 173 0.31 -8.72 -6.62
N LEU A 174 0.41 -8.97 -7.92
CA LEU A 174 1.42 -8.33 -8.76
C LEU A 174 1.05 -6.87 -9.01
N ASN A 175 1.87 -5.94 -8.52
CA ASN A 175 1.78 -4.54 -8.96
C ASN A 175 2.35 -4.40 -10.37
N ARG A 176 1.47 -4.39 -11.36
CA ARG A 176 1.85 -4.31 -12.79
C ARG A 176 2.40 -2.96 -13.19
N ILE A 177 2.11 -1.89 -12.44
CA ILE A 177 2.60 -0.56 -12.77
C ILE A 177 4.10 -0.45 -12.46
N THR A 178 4.53 -0.95 -11.30
CA THR A 178 5.94 -0.83 -10.86
C THR A 178 6.80 -2.04 -11.21
N ASN A 179 6.20 -3.24 -11.29
CA ASN A 179 6.92 -4.49 -11.49
C ASN A 179 6.56 -5.20 -12.80
N GLY A 180 5.66 -4.61 -13.60
CA GLY A 180 5.32 -5.12 -14.92
C GLY A 180 6.39 -4.72 -15.94
N LEU A 181 6.95 -5.70 -16.64
CA LEU A 181 7.77 -5.45 -17.82
C LEU A 181 6.91 -5.64 -19.06
N TYR A 182 6.58 -4.53 -19.72
CA TYR A 182 5.76 -4.53 -20.93
C TYR A 182 6.52 -3.86 -22.07
N PRO A 183 6.46 -4.41 -23.29
CA PRO A 183 6.93 -3.67 -24.45
C PRO A 183 6.09 -2.38 -24.58
N PRO A 184 6.72 -1.21 -24.78
CA PRO A 184 5.99 0.07 -24.84
C PRO A 184 5.02 0.16 -26.04
N GLY A 185 5.16 -0.71 -27.04
CA GLY A 185 4.28 -0.77 -28.20
C GLY A 185 4.24 0.57 -28.95
N SER A 186 3.08 0.92 -29.50
CA SER A 186 2.88 2.15 -30.28
C SER A 186 3.16 3.45 -29.51
N THR A 187 3.20 3.43 -28.18
CA THR A 187 3.53 4.64 -27.38
C THR A 187 4.98 5.10 -27.61
N LEU A 188 5.89 4.17 -27.96
CA LEU A 188 7.28 4.49 -28.27
C LEU A 188 7.42 5.37 -29.52
N LYS A 189 6.47 5.29 -30.47
CA LYS A 189 6.50 6.05 -31.71
C LYS A 189 6.58 7.56 -31.47
N MET A 190 5.93 8.06 -30.43
CA MET A 190 5.99 9.48 -30.07
C MET A 190 7.41 9.89 -29.68
N ILE A 191 8.11 9.06 -28.91
CA ILE A 191 9.50 9.31 -28.50
C ILE A 191 10.42 9.26 -29.72
N THR A 192 10.25 8.26 -30.59
CA THR A 192 11.02 8.15 -31.84
C THR A 192 10.81 9.37 -32.74
N ALA A 193 9.56 9.83 -32.90
CA ALA A 193 9.25 11.02 -33.70
C ALA A 193 9.92 12.28 -33.14
N ILE A 194 9.87 12.49 -31.81
CA ILE A 194 10.55 13.62 -31.16
C ILE A 194 12.06 13.57 -31.41
N ALA A 195 12.69 12.40 -31.24
CA ALA A 195 14.12 12.25 -31.46
C ALA A 195 14.54 12.55 -32.91
N LEU A 196 13.72 12.17 -33.90
CA LEU A 196 13.98 12.44 -35.31
C LEU A 196 13.82 13.93 -35.67
N LEU A 197 12.83 14.60 -35.07
CA LEU A 197 12.64 16.04 -35.19
C LEU A 197 13.80 16.83 -34.55
N GLU A 198 14.25 16.43 -33.35
CA GLU A 198 15.39 17.08 -32.67
C GLU A 198 16.71 16.85 -33.41
N GLY A 199 16.91 15.65 -33.95
CA GLY A 199 18.08 15.29 -34.74
C GLY A 199 18.10 15.90 -36.15
N LEU A 200 17.12 16.74 -36.50
CA LEU A 200 16.93 17.36 -37.83
C LEU A 200 16.92 16.34 -38.98
N THR A 201 16.53 15.09 -38.69
CA THR A 201 16.50 14.01 -39.71
C THR A 201 15.19 14.00 -40.48
N ILE A 202 14.14 14.62 -39.92
CA ILE A 202 12.81 14.71 -40.53
C ILE A 202 12.21 16.10 -40.30
N GLU A 203 11.59 16.70 -41.32
CA GLU A 203 10.84 17.96 -41.21
C GLU A 203 9.35 17.73 -40.88
N GLN A 204 8.66 18.72 -40.29
CA GLN A 204 7.26 18.58 -39.84
C GLN A 204 6.25 18.26 -40.95
N ASN A 205 6.61 18.56 -42.20
CA ASN A 205 5.79 18.46 -43.41
C ASN A 205 6.31 17.37 -44.37
N GLU A 206 7.20 16.50 -43.92
CA GLU A 206 7.78 15.44 -44.74
C GLU A 206 6.82 14.25 -44.89
N GLU A 207 6.63 13.79 -46.13
CA GLU A 207 5.76 12.65 -46.48
C GLU A 207 6.61 11.46 -46.95
N PHE A 208 6.28 10.25 -46.50
CA PHE A 208 6.98 9.00 -46.81
C PHE A 208 6.06 7.97 -47.47
#